data_AF-A0A948BVI0-F1
#
_entry.id   AF-A0A948BVI0-F1
#
_cell.length_a   1.000
_cell.length_b   1.000
_cell.length_c   1.000
_cell.angle_alpha   90.00
_cell.angle_beta   90.00
_cell.angle_gamma   90.00
#
_symmetry.space_group_name_H-M   'P 1'
#
loop_
_entity.id
_entity.type
_entity.pdbx_description
1 polymer ?
#
loop_
_entity_poly.entity_id
_entity_poly.type
_entity_poly.pdbx_seq_one_letter_code
_entity_poly.pdbx_strand_id
1 'polypeptide(L)' 'MDLREAVKVLMLSPMYFRMDLKARMILVREFCEIHYLSSVIHKKTRASLL' A
#
# COMPACT_ATOMS: atom_id res chain seq x y z
N MET A 1 -6.32 3.35 1.20
CA MET A 1 -5.62 2.83 2.38
C MET A 1 -4.82 3.97 2.98
N ASP A 2 -4.85 4.12 4.30
CA ASP A 2 -4.08 5.18 4.96
C ASP A 2 -2.64 4.72 5.30
N LEU A 3 -1.78 5.67 5.65
CA LEU A 3 -0.37 5.41 5.94
C LEU A 3 -0.17 4.57 7.22
N ARG A 4 -1.08 4.69 8.19
CA ARG A 4 -1.02 3.97 9.46
C ARG A 4 -1.39 2.50 9.27
N GLU A 5 -2.40 2.21 8.45
CA GLU A 5 -2.79 0.87 8.02
C GLU A 5 -1.65 0.20 7.23
N ALA A 6 -1.06 0.92 6.28
CA ALA A 6 0.10 0.45 5.52
C ALA A 6 1.22 -0.04 6.45
N VAL A 7 1.62 0.79 7.41
CA VAL A 7 2.67 0.44 8.37
C VAL A 7 2.28 -0.78 9.20
N LYS A 8 1.03 -0.88 9.69
CA LYS A 8 0.56 -2.05 10.45
C LYS A 8 0.71 -3.35 9.65
N VAL A 9 0.34 -3.34 8.37
CA VAL A 9 0.47 -4.51 7.49
C VAL A 9 1.93 -4.85 7.25
N LEU A 10 2.75 -3.86 6.91
CA LEU A 10 4.16 -4.08 6.60
C LEU A 10 4.96 -4.57 7.81
N MET A 11 4.60 -4.14 9.02
CA MET A 11 5.19 -4.62 10.28
C MET A 11 4.92 -6.10 10.58
N LEU A 12 4.00 -6.76 9.89
CA LEU A 12 3.81 -8.21 10.02
C LEU A 12 4.98 -9.01 9.44
N SER A 13 5.78 -8.40 8.55
CA SER A 13 6.97 -9.03 7.98
C SER A 13 8.22 -8.71 8.79
N PRO A 14 8.99 -9.73 9.23
CA PRO A 14 10.29 -9.52 9.89
C PRO A 14 11.29 -8.72 9.04
N MET A 15 11.13 -8.73 7.72
CA MET A 15 12.00 -7.98 6.80
C MET A 15 11.84 -6.47 6.94
N TYR A 16 10.65 -5.99 7.31
CA TYR A 16 10.41 -4.57 7.53
C TYR A 16 11.37 -3.99 8.58
N PHE A 17 11.66 -4.75 9.63
CA PHE A 17 12.56 -4.34 10.71
C PHE A 17 14.05 -4.41 10.34
N ARG A 18 14.41 -5.14 9.29
CA ARG A 18 15.79 -5.23 8.78
C ARG A 18 16.15 -4.07 7.84
N MET A 19 15.15 -3.37 7.31
CA MET A 19 15.34 -2.22 6.44
C MET A 19 15.72 -0.97 7.23
N ASP A 20 16.52 -0.09 6.61
CA ASP A 20 16.75 1.26 7.12
C ASP A 20 15.49 2.14 6.97
N LEU A 21 15.50 3.31 7.61
CA LEU A 21 14.36 4.22 7.61
C LEU A 21 13.98 4.70 6.20
N LYS A 22 14.95 4.98 5.34
CA LYS A 22 14.71 5.47 3.97
C LYS A 22 14.01 4.41 3.13
N ALA A 23 14.48 3.16 3.22
CA ALA A 23 13.87 2.03 2.54
C ALA A 23 12.43 1.75 3.03
N ARG A 24 12.18 1.87 4.35
CA ARG A 24 10.80 1.74 4.89
C ARG A 24 9.87 2.81 4.36
N MET A 25 10.33 4.07 4.28
CA MET A 25 9.52 5.17 3.75
C MET A 25 9.13 4.96 2.29
N ILE A 26 10.07 4.49 1.46
CA ILE A 26 9.81 4.15 0.06
C ILE A 26 8.78 3.02 -0.02
N LEU A 27 8.99 1.94 0.73
CA LEU A 27 8.08 0.78 0.74
C LEU A 27 6.65 1.17 1.16
N VAL A 28 6.50 1.96 2.23
CA VAL A 28 5.19 2.43 2.69
C VAL A 28 4.50 3.25 1.61
N ARG A 29 5.23 4.14 0.93
CA ARG A 29 4.69 4.98 -0.15
C ARG A 29 4.21 4.12 -1.33
N GLU A 30 5.06 3.22 -1.82
CA GLU A 30 4.74 2.33 -2.94
C GLU A 30 3.53 1.43 -2.63
N PHE A 31 3.49 0.87 -1.42
CA PHE A 31 2.38 0.04 -0.96
C PHE A 31 1.06 0.82 -0.93
N CYS A 32 1.07 2.07 -0.45
CA CYS A 32 -0.09 2.96 -0.49
C CYS A 32 -0.53 3.29 -1.93
N GLU A 33 0.41 3.59 -2.83
CA GLU A 33 0.13 3.93 -4.23
C GLU A 33 -0.51 2.75 -4.97
N ILE A 34 0.02 1.53 -4.81
CA ILE A 34 -0.53 0.31 -5.40
C ILE A 34 -1.97 0.08 -4.91
N HIS A 35 -2.20 0.13 -3.60
CA HIS A 35 -3.55 -0.06 -3.05
C HIS A 35 -4.54 1.02 -3.48
N TYR A 36 -4.08 2.26 -3.66
CA TYR A 36 -4.91 3.33 -4.23
C TYR A 36 -5.28 3.00 -5.69
N LEU A 37 -4.30 2.66 -6.54
CA LEU A 37 -4.52 2.32 -7.94
C LEU A 37 -5.46 1.13 -8.10
N SER A 38 -5.28 0.05 -7.33
CA SER A 38 -6.19 -1.10 -7.33
C SER A 38 -7.61 -0.70 -6.96
N SER A 39 -7.78 0.20 -5.99
CA SER A 39 -9.11 0.69 -5.59
C SER A 39 -9.80 1.52 -6.68
N VAL A 40 -9.03 2.28 -7.46
CA VAL A 40 -9.53 3.11 -8.58
C VAL A 40 -9.90 2.23 -9.77
N ILE A 41 -9.05 1.26 -10.13
CA ILE A 41 -9.31 0.32 -11.22
C ILE A 41 -10.59 -0.47 -10.93
N HIS A 42 -10.75 -1.03 -9.72
CA HIS A 42 -11.97 -1.75 -9.37
C HIS A 42 -13.23 -0.89 -9.39
N LYS A 43 -13.15 0.40 -9.04
CA LYS A 43 -14.27 1.34 -9.17
C LYS A 43 -14.63 1.61 -10.64
N LYS A 44 -13.62 1.77 -11.51
CA LYS A 44 -13.82 2.02 -12.93
C LYS A 44 -14.42 0.80 -13.65
N THR A 45 -13.96 -0.41 -13.33
CA THR A 45 -14.52 -1.65 -13.88
C THR A 45 -15.98 -1.86 -13.45
N ARG A 46 -16.33 -1.51 -12.21
CA ARG A 46 -17.73 -1.58 -11.73
C ARG A 46 -18.64 -0.55 -12.39
N ALA A 47 -18.14 0.65 -12.68
CA ALA A 47 -18.91 1.71 -13.33
C ALA A 47 -19.12 1.47 -14.84
N SER A 48 -18.25 0.70 -15.50
CA SER A 48 -18.40 0.32 -16.92
C SER A 48 -19.22 -0.96 -17.14
N LEU A 49 -19.61 -1.66 -16.08
CA LEU A 49 -20.47 -2.85 -16.12
C LEU A 49 -21.94 -2.56 -15.76
N LEU A 50 -22.29 -1.28 -15.56
CA LEU A 50 -23.64 -0.75 -15.43
C LEU A 50 -23.94 0.14 -16.63
#